data_AF-A0A2E6H1A1-F1
#
_entry.id   AF-A0A2E6H1A1-F1
#
_cell.length_a   1.000
_cell.length_b   1.000
_cell.length_c   1.000
_cell.angle_alpha   90.00
_cell.angle_beta   90.00
_cell.angle_gamma   90.00
#
_symmetry.space_group_name_H-M   'P 1'
#
loop_
_entity.id
_entity.type
_entity.pdbx_description
1 polymer ?
#
loop_
_entity_poly.entity_id
_entity_poly.type
_entity_poly.pdbx_seq_one_letter_code
_entity_poly.pdbx_strand_id
1 'polypeptide(L)'
;MTSNANLSTIEPMITQTLLTAGNAKIVKGEELGYLTKGIHFAPADLSGFEVCRWRSKGCTMACLNTAGRGQMQNTQDSRIKKTKLFFEEQFAFLDKLAKEITSTIKSAKKKAMQAVFRPNLTSDIAWESVFFDEEKPQTIFDKFPETQFYDYTKSFGRMAQFLNGELPSNYHLTFSRSENNQKLVEMVLAMGGNVAVVFRDQLPKTWKGFEVVNGDENDLRFRDKQGGYIVGLIEKGLAKKDKTGFVQEGINS
;
A
#
# COMPACT_ATOMS: atom_id res chain seq x y z
N MET A 1 -53.53 20.28 -6.90
CA MET A 1 -52.95 19.68 -8.11
C MET A 1 -51.44 19.79 -8.01
N THR A 2 -50.81 18.62 -8.06
CA THR A 2 -49.40 18.33 -7.83
C THR A 2 -48.51 18.82 -8.96
N SER A 3 -47.35 19.40 -8.62
CA SER A 3 -46.10 19.10 -9.34
C SER A 3 -44.89 19.41 -8.45
N ASN A 4 -44.45 18.43 -7.68
CA ASN A 4 -43.07 18.37 -7.21
C ASN A 4 -42.25 17.76 -8.34
N ALA A 5 -41.43 18.57 -9.00
CA ALA A 5 -40.41 18.09 -9.91
C ALA A 5 -39.28 17.47 -9.07
N ASN A 6 -39.24 16.14 -9.00
CA ASN A 6 -38.05 15.41 -8.58
C ASN A 6 -36.99 15.59 -9.66
N LEU A 7 -36.14 16.61 -9.51
CA LEU A 7 -34.83 16.63 -10.12
C LEU A 7 -33.98 15.58 -9.42
N SER A 8 -34.04 14.33 -9.91
CA SER A 8 -33.04 13.33 -9.57
C SER A 8 -31.70 13.84 -10.11
N THR A 9 -30.87 14.39 -9.23
CA THR A 9 -29.46 14.65 -9.50
C THR A 9 -28.82 13.33 -9.91
N ILE A 10 -28.58 13.16 -11.21
CA ILE A 10 -27.79 12.04 -11.72
C ILE A 10 -26.37 12.32 -11.24
N GLU A 11 -25.98 11.71 -10.12
CA GLU A 11 -24.59 11.74 -9.68
C GLU A 11 -23.70 11.25 -10.84
N PRO A 12 -22.66 12.01 -11.22
CA PRO A 12 -21.79 11.62 -12.31
C PRO A 12 -21.16 10.25 -11.98
N MET A 13 -21.40 9.25 -12.85
CA MET A 13 -20.82 7.92 -12.66
C MET A 13 -19.29 8.00 -12.76
N ILE A 14 -18.61 7.70 -11.65
CA ILE A 14 -17.15 7.54 -11.61
C ILE A 14 -16.74 6.38 -12.53
N THR A 15 -16.14 6.70 -13.67
CA THR A 15 -15.64 5.73 -14.65
C THR A 15 -14.22 5.22 -14.32
N GLN A 16 -13.52 5.90 -13.41
CA GLN A 16 -12.16 5.57 -13.02
C GLN A 16 -12.12 4.21 -12.31
N THR A 17 -11.31 3.28 -12.82
CA THR A 17 -10.97 2.05 -12.10
C THR A 17 -9.96 2.38 -11.00
N LEU A 18 -10.26 2.04 -9.74
CA LEU A 18 -9.43 2.39 -8.58
C LEU A 18 -8.36 1.32 -8.30
N LEU A 19 -8.78 0.06 -8.21
CA LEU A 19 -7.94 -1.10 -7.93
C LEU A 19 -7.21 -1.55 -9.19
N THR A 20 -5.93 -1.22 -9.25
CA THR A 20 -5.05 -1.67 -10.32
C THR A 20 -4.81 -3.17 -10.27
N ALA A 21 -4.95 -3.81 -11.43
CA ALA A 21 -4.47 -5.16 -11.68
C ALA A 21 -3.09 -5.08 -12.35
N GLY A 22 -2.20 -6.02 -12.00
CA GLY A 22 -0.97 -6.23 -12.75
C GLY A 22 0.21 -5.37 -12.32
N ASN A 23 1.05 -5.96 -11.47
CA ASN A 23 2.49 -5.76 -11.49
C ASN A 23 3.11 -7.16 -11.51
N ALA A 24 4.36 -7.33 -11.98
CA ALA A 24 4.98 -8.66 -12.12
C ALA A 24 4.95 -9.51 -10.82
N LYS A 25 4.85 -8.86 -9.65
CA LYS A 25 4.69 -9.51 -8.34
C LYS A 25 3.30 -10.12 -8.08
N ILE A 26 2.25 -9.64 -8.75
CA ILE A 26 0.88 -10.16 -8.59
C ILE A 26 0.75 -11.53 -9.24
N VAL A 27 1.41 -11.76 -10.39
CA VAL A 27 1.47 -13.09 -11.05
C VAL A 27 2.06 -14.14 -10.11
N LYS A 28 3.09 -13.77 -9.34
CA LYS A 28 3.70 -14.67 -8.34
C LYS A 28 2.78 -14.96 -7.15
N GLY A 29 1.87 -14.03 -6.81
CA GLY A 29 0.84 -14.26 -5.80
C GLY A 29 -0.23 -15.23 -6.26
N GLU A 30 -0.57 -15.23 -7.56
CA GLU A 30 -1.54 -16.16 -8.14
C GLU A 30 -1.07 -17.62 -8.03
N GLU A 31 0.25 -17.87 -8.19
CA GLU A 31 0.86 -19.19 -7.96
C GLU A 31 0.68 -19.68 -6.52
N LEU A 32 0.54 -18.75 -5.57
CA LEU A 32 0.29 -19.04 -4.15
C LEU A 32 -1.21 -19.06 -3.79
N GLY A 33 -2.09 -18.94 -4.78
CA GLY A 33 -3.54 -18.94 -4.60
C GLY A 33 -4.14 -17.57 -4.22
N TYR A 34 -3.43 -16.47 -4.43
CA TYR A 34 -3.87 -15.12 -4.05
C TYR A 34 -4.10 -14.20 -5.27
N LEU A 35 -5.24 -13.52 -5.28
CA LEU A 35 -5.53 -12.43 -6.20
C LEU A 35 -5.32 -11.09 -5.50
N THR A 36 -4.11 -10.55 -5.61
CA THR A 36 -3.76 -9.23 -5.06
C THR A 36 -4.25 -8.09 -5.94
N LYS A 37 -4.88 -7.08 -5.33
CA LYS A 37 -5.09 -5.77 -5.96
C LYS A 37 -4.70 -4.64 -5.02
N GLY A 38 -4.40 -3.47 -5.58
CA GLY A 38 -4.06 -2.31 -4.76
C GLY A 38 -4.30 -0.99 -5.47
N ILE A 39 -4.10 0.10 -4.74
CA ILE A 39 -4.34 1.47 -5.22
C ILE A 39 -3.00 2.17 -5.39
N HIS A 40 -2.76 2.64 -6.61
CA HIS A 40 -1.73 3.64 -6.87
C HIS A 40 -2.34 5.03 -6.87
N PHE A 41 -2.00 5.82 -5.86
CA PHE A 41 -2.19 7.28 -5.88
C PHE A 41 -1.01 7.97 -6.57
N ALA A 42 -1.23 9.21 -7.02
CA ALA A 42 -0.14 10.13 -7.35
C ALA A 42 0.60 10.45 -6.04
N PRO A 43 1.87 10.05 -5.90
CA PRO A 43 2.61 10.16 -4.64
C PRO A 43 2.95 11.61 -4.31
N ALA A 44 3.40 11.84 -3.07
CA ALA A 44 3.75 13.17 -2.58
C ALA A 44 2.55 14.10 -2.79
N ASP A 45 2.79 15.29 -3.34
CA ASP A 45 1.83 16.34 -3.68
C ASP A 45 1.61 16.47 -5.20
N LEU A 46 1.96 15.44 -5.99
CA LEU A 46 1.92 15.51 -7.47
C LEU A 46 0.51 15.84 -8.02
N SER A 47 -0.55 15.50 -7.30
CA SER A 47 -1.93 15.86 -7.66
C SER A 47 -2.40 17.19 -7.05
N GLY A 48 -1.59 17.83 -6.22
CA GLY A 48 -1.98 18.93 -5.32
C GLY A 48 -2.34 18.49 -3.90
N PHE A 49 -2.38 17.18 -3.61
CA PHE A 49 -2.72 16.64 -2.29
C PHE A 49 -1.65 15.67 -1.81
N GLU A 50 -1.32 15.73 -0.51
CA GLU A 50 -0.28 14.90 0.11
C GLU A 50 -0.78 13.49 0.47
N VAL A 51 -0.18 12.44 -0.13
CA VAL A 51 -0.49 11.03 0.20
C VAL A 51 0.67 10.23 0.81
N CYS A 52 1.87 10.81 0.89
CA CYS A 52 3.09 10.20 1.41
C CYS A 52 3.70 11.08 2.50
N ARG A 53 2.93 11.37 3.55
CA ARG A 53 3.29 12.30 4.64
C ARG A 53 4.67 12.02 5.26
N TRP A 54 5.09 10.76 5.27
CA TRP A 54 6.34 10.29 5.87
C TRP A 54 7.47 10.04 4.86
N ARG A 55 7.36 10.53 3.63
CA ARG A 55 8.42 10.34 2.62
C ARG A 55 9.71 11.03 3.06
N SER A 56 10.83 10.34 2.87
CA SER A 56 12.17 10.90 3.02
C SER A 56 12.69 11.47 1.69
N LYS A 57 13.86 12.13 1.71
CA LYS A 57 14.50 12.68 0.51
C LYS A 57 14.84 11.55 -0.47
N GLY A 58 15.45 10.48 0.03
CA GLY A 58 15.80 9.30 -0.74
C GLY A 58 14.57 8.59 -1.28
N CYS A 59 13.52 8.41 -0.47
CA CYS A 59 12.25 7.83 -0.92
C CYS A 59 11.59 8.64 -2.05
N THR A 60 11.66 9.97 -1.97
CA THR A 60 11.12 10.87 -2.99
C THR A 60 11.92 10.76 -4.30
N MET A 61 13.25 10.77 -4.20
CA MET A 61 14.15 10.61 -5.35
C MET A 61 13.99 9.24 -6.02
N ALA A 62 13.87 8.19 -5.22
CA ALA A 62 13.78 6.80 -5.64
C ALA A 62 12.33 6.35 -5.94
N CYS A 63 11.37 7.27 -6.03
CA CYS A 63 9.95 6.95 -6.00
C CYS A 63 9.55 5.90 -7.06
N LEU A 64 8.88 4.83 -6.63
CA LEU A 64 8.37 3.78 -7.53
C LEU A 64 7.35 4.30 -8.55
N ASN A 65 6.76 5.48 -8.33
CA ASN A 65 5.84 6.10 -9.27
C ASN A 65 6.48 6.35 -10.65
N THR A 66 7.79 6.58 -10.70
CA THR A 66 8.55 6.82 -11.95
C THR A 66 9.24 5.57 -12.48
N ALA A 67 9.10 4.42 -11.81
CA ALA A 67 9.72 3.17 -12.25
C ALA A 67 8.81 2.39 -13.23
N GLY A 68 9.41 1.76 -14.25
CA GLY A 68 8.73 0.85 -15.17
C GLY A 68 7.54 1.52 -15.87
N ARG A 69 6.36 0.88 -15.87
CA ARG A 69 5.11 1.44 -16.44
C ARG A 69 4.59 2.66 -15.70
N GLY A 70 5.09 2.92 -14.49
CA GLY A 70 4.71 4.08 -13.69
C GLY A 70 4.97 5.40 -14.41
N GLN A 71 6.06 5.51 -15.18
CA GLN A 71 6.41 6.74 -15.91
C GLN A 71 5.50 7.07 -17.09
N MET A 72 4.64 6.15 -17.52
CA MET A 72 3.77 6.38 -18.68
C MET A 72 2.69 7.42 -18.35
N GLN A 73 2.43 8.35 -19.28
CA GLN A 73 1.50 9.45 -19.06
C GLN A 73 0.09 8.98 -18.63
N ASN A 74 -0.48 7.99 -19.32
CA ASN A 74 -1.78 7.43 -18.96
C ASN A 74 -1.83 6.88 -17.52
N THR A 75 -0.70 6.33 -17.03
CA THR A 75 -0.59 5.84 -15.65
C THR A 75 -0.54 7.01 -14.67
N GLN A 76 0.24 8.06 -14.98
CA GLN A 76 0.30 9.27 -14.16
C GLN A 76 -1.06 9.96 -14.08
N ASP A 77 -1.75 10.15 -15.22
CA ASP A 77 -3.06 10.77 -15.28
C ASP A 77 -4.10 9.98 -14.47
N SER A 78 -4.07 8.66 -14.56
CA SER A 78 -4.95 7.79 -13.76
C SER A 78 -4.68 7.93 -12.26
N ARG A 79 -3.41 7.98 -11.85
CA ARG A 79 -3.01 8.16 -10.45
C ARG A 79 -3.44 9.53 -9.92
N ILE A 80 -3.26 10.60 -10.70
CA ILE A 80 -3.70 11.96 -10.35
C ILE A 80 -5.22 12.01 -10.18
N LYS A 81 -5.97 11.47 -11.14
CA LYS A 81 -7.44 11.41 -11.07
C LYS A 81 -7.94 10.67 -9.84
N LYS A 82 -7.32 9.54 -9.48
CA LYS A 82 -7.65 8.79 -8.26
C LYS A 82 -7.38 9.60 -7.00
N THR A 83 -6.23 10.28 -6.93
CA THR A 83 -5.90 11.09 -5.77
C THR A 83 -6.88 12.24 -5.61
N LYS A 84 -7.16 12.98 -6.68
CA LYS A 84 -8.16 14.06 -6.65
C LYS A 84 -9.52 13.55 -6.20
N LEU A 85 -10.00 12.48 -6.81
CA LEU A 85 -11.28 11.85 -6.43
C LEU A 85 -11.32 11.46 -4.94
N PHE A 86 -10.22 10.94 -4.38
CA PHE A 86 -10.16 10.57 -2.96
C PHE A 86 -10.28 11.77 -2.01
N PHE A 87 -9.71 12.92 -2.37
CA PHE A 87 -9.74 14.13 -1.51
C PHE A 87 -10.94 15.03 -1.78
N GLU A 88 -11.40 15.10 -3.03
CA GLU A 88 -12.48 16.00 -3.46
C GLU A 88 -13.86 15.33 -3.31
N GLU A 89 -13.94 14.00 -3.46
CA GLU A 89 -15.20 13.23 -3.45
C GLU A 89 -15.05 11.90 -2.68
N GLN A 90 -14.58 11.96 -1.42
CA GLN A 90 -14.16 10.79 -0.65
C GLN A 90 -15.23 9.69 -0.54
N PHE A 91 -16.50 10.01 -0.25
CA PHE A 91 -17.55 9.01 -0.13
C PHE A 91 -17.81 8.29 -1.46
N ALA A 92 -17.85 9.02 -2.56
CA ALA A 92 -18.02 8.44 -3.90
C ALA A 92 -16.81 7.56 -4.29
N PHE A 93 -15.60 7.95 -3.88
CA PHE A 93 -14.40 7.12 -4.00
C PHE A 93 -14.55 5.80 -3.22
N LEU A 94 -14.95 5.87 -1.95
CA LEU A 94 -15.08 4.69 -1.08
C LEU A 94 -16.17 3.74 -1.57
N ASP A 95 -17.30 4.25 -2.03
CA ASP A 95 -18.37 3.46 -2.63
C ASP A 95 -17.89 2.73 -3.90
N LYS A 96 -17.15 3.43 -4.76
CA LYS A 96 -16.53 2.82 -5.94
C LYS A 96 -15.53 1.74 -5.54
N LEU A 97 -14.70 2.00 -4.53
CA LEU A 97 -13.71 1.05 -4.01
C LEU A 97 -14.40 -0.22 -3.47
N ALA A 98 -15.45 -0.07 -2.67
CA ALA A 98 -16.21 -1.19 -2.12
C ALA A 98 -16.83 -2.07 -3.22
N LYS A 99 -17.36 -1.46 -4.29
CA LYS A 99 -17.88 -2.18 -5.47
C LYS A 99 -16.76 -2.99 -6.17
N GLU A 100 -15.57 -2.40 -6.32
CA GLU A 100 -14.42 -3.09 -6.94
C GLU A 100 -13.83 -4.21 -6.07
N ILE A 101 -13.77 -4.02 -4.74
CA ILE A 101 -13.38 -5.07 -3.78
C ILE A 101 -14.34 -6.25 -3.89
N THR A 102 -15.66 -5.99 -3.84
CA THR A 102 -16.71 -7.01 -3.96
C THR A 102 -16.59 -7.81 -5.26
N SER A 103 -16.38 -7.10 -6.38
CA SER A 103 -16.18 -7.74 -7.69
C SER A 103 -14.91 -8.59 -7.73
N THR A 104 -13.82 -8.11 -7.12
CA THR A 104 -12.54 -8.83 -7.06
C THR A 104 -12.66 -10.10 -6.20
N ILE A 105 -13.34 -10.04 -5.05
CA ILE A 105 -13.63 -11.21 -4.20
C ILE A 105 -14.42 -12.27 -4.99
N LYS A 106 -15.47 -11.86 -5.71
CA LYS A 106 -16.26 -12.77 -6.57
C LYS A 106 -15.39 -13.41 -7.66
N SER A 107 -14.50 -12.63 -8.28
CA SER A 107 -13.59 -13.11 -9.32
C SER A 107 -12.57 -14.11 -8.76
N ALA A 108 -11.97 -13.82 -7.59
CA ALA A 108 -11.03 -14.71 -6.92
C ALA A 108 -11.68 -16.04 -6.56
N LYS A 109 -12.91 -16.01 -6.00
CA LYS A 109 -13.67 -17.22 -5.69
C LYS A 109 -13.91 -18.11 -6.92
N LYS A 110 -14.25 -17.52 -8.07
CA LYS A 110 -14.43 -18.27 -9.33
C LYS A 110 -13.14 -18.93 -9.81
N LYS A 111 -11.98 -18.37 -9.45
CA LYS A 111 -10.65 -18.90 -9.76
C LYS A 111 -10.06 -19.80 -8.67
N ALA A 112 -10.85 -20.13 -7.63
CA ALA A 112 -10.36 -20.83 -6.44
C ALA A 112 -9.15 -20.14 -5.76
N MET A 113 -9.14 -18.80 -5.78
CA MET A 113 -8.13 -17.96 -5.16
C MET A 113 -8.72 -17.10 -4.03
N GLN A 114 -7.88 -16.62 -3.14
CA GLN A 114 -8.23 -15.65 -2.10
C GLN A 114 -7.90 -14.22 -2.56
N ALA A 115 -8.88 -13.31 -2.55
CA ALA A 115 -8.63 -11.89 -2.84
C ALA A 115 -7.98 -11.21 -1.63
N VAL A 116 -6.92 -10.43 -1.89
CA VAL A 116 -6.23 -9.63 -0.85
C VAL A 116 -5.91 -8.25 -1.40
N PHE A 117 -5.88 -7.25 -0.52
CA PHE A 117 -5.79 -5.87 -0.96
C PHE A 117 -4.67 -5.09 -0.29
N ARG A 118 -3.97 -4.29 -1.09
CA ARG A 118 -2.95 -3.33 -0.66
C ARG A 118 -3.37 -1.91 -1.01
N PRO A 119 -4.15 -1.24 -0.14
CA PRO A 119 -4.62 0.12 -0.39
C PRO A 119 -3.50 1.16 -0.57
N ASN A 120 -2.30 0.91 -0.06
CA ASN A 120 -1.12 1.77 -0.19
C ASN A 120 -0.01 1.13 -1.06
N LEU A 121 -0.08 1.33 -2.38
CA LEU A 121 1.05 1.01 -3.29
C LEU A 121 2.05 2.16 -3.42
N THR A 122 1.56 3.38 -3.66
CA THR A 122 2.38 4.62 -3.82
C THR A 122 1.87 5.75 -2.91
N SER A 123 1.49 5.37 -1.69
CA SER A 123 0.96 6.24 -0.64
C SER A 123 1.27 5.65 0.73
N ASP A 124 0.93 6.38 1.79
CA ASP A 124 0.94 5.94 3.19
C ASP A 124 -0.26 6.60 3.92
N ILE A 125 -1.47 6.28 3.43
CA ILE A 125 -2.75 6.72 4.02
C ILE A 125 -3.12 5.80 5.18
N ALA A 126 -3.57 6.39 6.30
CA ALA A 126 -4.11 5.67 7.45
C ALA A 126 -5.56 5.24 7.18
N TRP A 127 -5.74 4.15 6.41
CA TRP A 127 -7.06 3.64 6.03
C TRP A 127 -7.94 3.22 7.22
N GLU A 128 -7.32 2.96 8.36
CA GLU A 128 -8.00 2.70 9.64
C GLU A 128 -8.70 3.94 10.20
N SER A 129 -8.53 5.09 9.57
CA SER A 129 -9.17 6.36 9.93
C SER A 129 -9.89 7.00 8.73
N VAL A 130 -10.20 6.22 7.69
CA VAL A 130 -10.97 6.66 6.53
C VAL A 130 -12.34 5.98 6.58
N PHE A 131 -13.39 6.77 6.80
CA PHE A 131 -14.74 6.28 7.07
C PHE A 131 -15.68 6.47 5.87
N PHE A 132 -16.59 5.53 5.68
CA PHE A 132 -17.66 5.62 4.67
C PHE A 132 -18.75 6.64 5.02
N ASP A 133 -18.84 7.01 6.30
CA ASP A 133 -19.84 7.93 6.85
C ASP A 133 -19.26 8.56 8.15
N GLU A 134 -19.56 9.82 8.40
CA GLU A 134 -19.16 10.53 9.63
C GLU A 134 -20.01 10.11 10.84
N GLU A 135 -21.29 9.74 10.64
CA GLU A 135 -22.20 9.35 11.71
C GLU A 135 -22.03 7.88 12.13
N LYS A 136 -21.53 7.04 11.22
CA LYS A 136 -21.27 5.61 11.43
C LYS A 136 -19.87 5.28 10.95
N PRO A 137 -18.84 5.39 11.82
CA PRO A 137 -17.45 5.20 11.42
C PRO A 137 -17.19 3.72 11.10
N GLN A 138 -17.48 3.34 9.86
CA GLN A 138 -17.07 2.08 9.28
C GLN A 138 -15.96 2.36 8.27
N THR A 139 -14.87 1.63 8.40
CA THR A 139 -13.74 1.65 7.47
C THR A 139 -13.91 0.56 6.40
N ILE A 140 -12.97 0.50 5.46
CA ILE A 140 -12.89 -0.63 4.52
C ILE A 140 -12.67 -1.98 5.22
N PHE A 141 -12.07 -1.97 6.41
CA PHE A 141 -11.79 -3.19 7.17
C PHE A 141 -13.06 -3.77 7.79
N ASP A 142 -13.92 -2.90 8.35
CA ASP A 142 -15.21 -3.28 8.94
C ASP A 142 -16.18 -3.81 7.89
N LYS A 143 -16.14 -3.22 6.68
CA LYS A 143 -17.02 -3.60 5.58
C LYS A 143 -16.65 -4.95 4.96
N PHE A 144 -15.40 -5.38 5.12
CA PHE A 144 -14.86 -6.62 4.54
C PHE A 144 -14.04 -7.42 5.58
N PRO A 145 -14.66 -7.88 6.69
CA PRO A 145 -13.95 -8.45 7.84
C PRO A 145 -13.17 -9.73 7.49
N GLU A 146 -13.69 -10.52 6.55
CA GLU A 146 -13.07 -11.79 6.08
C GLU A 146 -11.94 -11.58 5.05
N THR A 147 -11.66 -10.33 4.68
CA THR A 147 -10.69 -10.00 3.63
C THR A 147 -9.39 -9.51 4.24
N GLN A 148 -8.26 -10.10 3.83
CA GLN A 148 -6.95 -9.64 4.25
C GLN A 148 -6.55 -8.35 3.51
N PHE A 149 -6.24 -7.33 4.29
CA PHE A 149 -5.60 -6.11 3.85
C PHE A 149 -4.17 -6.05 4.38
N TYR A 150 -3.28 -5.40 3.67
CA TYR A 150 -1.91 -5.20 4.14
C TYR A 150 -1.25 -4.01 3.46
N ASP A 151 -0.35 -3.32 4.16
CA ASP A 151 0.34 -2.16 3.64
C ASP A 151 1.75 -1.99 4.19
N TYR A 152 2.49 -1.08 3.58
CA TYR A 152 3.76 -0.59 4.11
C TYR A 152 3.52 0.78 4.74
N THR A 153 4.15 1.04 5.88
CA THR A 153 4.04 2.34 6.57
C THR A 153 5.42 2.83 7.02
N LYS A 154 5.65 4.14 6.98
CA LYS A 154 6.79 4.77 7.68
C LYS A 154 6.36 5.42 9.00
N SER A 155 5.06 5.42 9.31
CA SER A 155 4.53 5.91 10.56
C SER A 155 4.86 4.94 11.68
N PHE A 156 5.73 5.36 12.61
CA PHE A 156 6.02 4.58 13.81
C PHE A 156 4.78 4.40 14.68
N GLY A 157 3.94 5.44 14.83
CA GLY A 157 2.71 5.35 15.62
C GLY A 157 1.76 4.27 15.11
N ARG A 158 1.50 4.24 13.78
CA ARG A 158 0.66 3.20 13.17
C ARG A 158 1.26 1.80 13.35
N MET A 159 2.57 1.68 13.19
CA MET A 159 3.27 0.40 13.41
C MET A 159 3.16 -0.06 14.86
N ALA A 160 3.35 0.82 15.83
CA ALA A 160 3.19 0.49 17.25
C ALA A 160 1.77 0.01 17.57
N GLN A 161 0.74 0.72 17.08
CA GLN A 161 -0.67 0.30 17.22
C GLN A 161 -0.92 -1.08 16.62
N PHE A 162 -0.38 -1.35 15.43
CA PHE A 162 -0.47 -2.67 14.79
C PHE A 162 0.16 -3.77 15.65
N LEU A 163 1.37 -3.54 16.16
CA LEU A 163 2.09 -4.51 17.01
C LEU A 163 1.40 -4.75 18.35
N ASN A 164 0.66 -3.76 18.86
CA ASN A 164 -0.16 -3.88 20.06
C ASN A 164 -1.54 -4.52 19.81
N GLY A 165 -1.88 -4.85 18.56
CA GLY A 165 -3.19 -5.40 18.21
C GLY A 165 -4.34 -4.38 18.27
N GLU A 166 -4.03 -3.09 18.18
CA GLU A 166 -5.02 -1.99 18.24
C GLU A 166 -5.61 -1.67 16.86
N LEU A 167 -5.01 -2.17 15.78
CA LEU A 167 -5.55 -2.05 14.42
C LEU A 167 -6.46 -3.24 14.08
N PRO A 168 -7.33 -3.12 13.05
CA PRO A 168 -8.21 -4.21 12.64
C PRO A 168 -7.47 -5.52 12.40
N SER A 169 -8.03 -6.63 12.89
CA SER A 169 -7.38 -7.95 12.86
C SER A 169 -7.10 -8.48 11.45
N ASN A 170 -7.84 -7.98 10.46
CA ASN A 170 -7.66 -8.29 9.05
C ASN A 170 -6.71 -7.33 8.32
N TYR A 171 -5.95 -6.49 9.04
CA TYR A 171 -5.00 -5.53 8.48
C TYR A 171 -3.56 -5.79 8.97
N HIS A 172 -2.63 -5.96 8.04
CA HIS A 172 -1.22 -6.20 8.34
C HIS A 172 -0.34 -5.01 7.92
N LEU A 173 0.58 -4.59 8.78
CA LEU A 173 1.56 -3.54 8.43
C LEU A 173 2.99 -4.09 8.40
N THR A 174 3.75 -3.64 7.40
CA THR A 174 5.21 -3.79 7.34
C THR A 174 5.87 -2.41 7.44
N PHE A 175 6.85 -2.24 8.33
CA PHE A 175 7.47 -0.94 8.52
C PHE A 175 8.47 -0.68 7.40
N SER A 176 8.50 0.52 6.86
CA SER A 176 9.38 0.87 5.74
C SER A 176 10.56 1.68 6.25
N ARG A 177 11.77 1.15 6.04
CA ARG A 177 13.00 1.88 6.36
C ARG A 177 13.22 3.03 5.36
N SER A 178 13.81 4.11 5.85
CA SER A 178 14.37 5.22 5.08
C SER A 178 15.70 5.68 5.69
N GLU A 179 16.41 6.57 5.00
CA GLU A 179 17.71 7.09 5.44
C GLU A 179 17.65 7.91 6.73
N ASN A 180 16.46 8.33 7.17
CA ASN A 180 16.26 9.22 8.31
C ASN A 180 15.49 8.59 9.48
N ASN A 181 15.13 7.30 9.43
CA ASN A 181 14.33 6.65 10.47
C ASN A 181 15.02 5.47 11.17
N GLN A 182 16.35 5.41 11.14
CA GLN A 182 17.12 4.27 11.63
C GLN A 182 16.83 3.88 13.10
N LYS A 183 16.67 4.85 14.00
CA LYS A 183 16.31 4.55 15.40
C LYS A 183 14.92 3.89 15.50
N LEU A 184 13.97 4.32 14.67
CA LEU A 184 12.63 3.75 14.63
C LEU A 184 12.63 2.33 14.07
N VAL A 185 13.51 2.03 13.11
CA VAL A 185 13.74 0.67 12.60
C VAL A 185 14.19 -0.26 13.72
N GLU A 186 15.17 0.15 14.52
CA GLU A 186 15.68 -0.63 15.64
C GLU A 186 14.59 -0.88 16.69
N MET A 187 13.79 0.14 17.00
CA MET A 187 12.64 0.00 17.90
C MET A 187 11.60 -0.98 17.36
N VAL A 188 11.20 -0.87 16.09
CA VAL A 188 10.21 -1.76 15.48
C VAL A 188 10.68 -3.21 15.48
N LEU A 189 11.95 -3.46 15.13
CA LEU A 189 12.54 -4.80 15.18
C LEU A 189 12.55 -5.37 16.60
N ALA A 190 12.91 -4.56 17.60
CA ALA A 190 12.89 -4.95 19.01
C ALA A 190 11.47 -5.24 19.52
N MET A 191 10.46 -4.56 18.98
CA MET A 191 9.04 -4.83 19.25
C MET A 191 8.49 -6.05 18.47
N GLY A 192 9.34 -6.73 17.67
CA GLY A 192 8.94 -7.90 16.89
C GLY A 192 8.29 -7.58 15.54
N GLY A 193 8.27 -6.31 15.11
CA GLY A 193 7.74 -5.89 13.83
C GLY A 193 8.72 -6.09 12.68
N ASN A 194 8.19 -6.47 11.51
CA ASN A 194 9.00 -6.64 10.31
C ASN A 194 9.30 -5.30 9.63
N VAL A 195 10.53 -5.17 9.13
CA VAL A 195 11.02 -3.95 8.47
C VAL A 195 11.45 -4.23 7.05
N ALA A 196 10.86 -3.53 6.10
CA ALA A 196 11.27 -3.53 4.71
C ALA A 196 12.48 -2.62 4.47
N VAL A 197 13.51 -3.18 3.84
CA VAL A 197 14.76 -2.50 3.51
C VAL A 197 15.08 -2.72 2.03
N VAL A 198 15.43 -1.63 1.35
CA VAL A 198 15.88 -1.70 -0.05
C VAL A 198 17.40 -1.87 -0.07
N PHE A 199 17.87 -2.91 -0.75
CA PHE A 199 19.27 -3.28 -0.89
C PHE A 199 19.77 -3.04 -2.31
N ARG A 200 21.07 -2.77 -2.44
CA ARG A 200 21.79 -2.62 -3.69
C ARG A 200 22.19 -3.97 -4.27
N ASP A 201 21.81 -4.21 -5.52
CA ASP A 201 22.17 -5.34 -6.39
C ASP A 201 21.79 -6.76 -5.90
N GLN A 202 21.96 -7.07 -4.62
CA GLN A 202 21.73 -8.38 -4.02
C GLN A 202 21.14 -8.26 -2.59
N LEU A 203 20.52 -9.35 -2.12
CA LEU A 203 20.02 -9.46 -0.76
C LEU A 203 21.07 -10.16 0.13
N PRO A 204 21.48 -9.57 1.26
CA PRO A 204 22.33 -10.27 2.21
C PRO A 204 21.52 -11.34 2.95
N LYS A 205 22.18 -12.29 3.63
CA LYS A 205 21.50 -13.27 4.49
C LYS A 205 21.03 -12.63 5.80
N THR A 206 21.82 -11.70 6.31
CA THR A 206 21.51 -10.92 7.51
C THR A 206 21.78 -9.44 7.29
N TRP A 207 21.01 -8.61 7.97
CA TRP A 207 21.28 -7.17 8.04
C TRP A 207 21.10 -6.69 9.47
N LYS A 208 22.16 -6.12 10.03
CA LYS A 208 22.26 -5.72 11.44
C LYS A 208 21.91 -6.87 12.42
N GLY A 209 22.33 -8.09 12.09
CA GLY A 209 22.04 -9.29 12.90
C GLY A 209 20.64 -9.87 12.75
N PHE A 210 19.77 -9.29 11.91
CA PHE A 210 18.43 -9.81 11.64
C PHE A 210 18.41 -10.59 10.32
N GLU A 211 17.66 -11.69 10.30
CA GLU A 211 17.45 -12.50 9.09
C GLU A 211 16.73 -11.69 8.00
N VAL A 212 17.19 -11.82 6.76
CA VAL A 212 16.62 -11.14 5.59
C VAL A 212 15.83 -12.13 4.76
N VAL A 213 14.52 -11.89 4.63
CA VAL A 213 13.62 -12.63 3.73
C VAL A 213 13.46 -11.89 2.40
N ASN A 214 13.24 -12.63 1.32
CA ASN A 214 13.16 -12.08 -0.03
C ASN A 214 11.78 -11.49 -0.34
N GLY A 215 11.63 -10.17 -0.15
CA GLY A 215 10.40 -9.43 -0.48
C GLY A 215 10.13 -9.25 -1.98
N ASP A 216 11.00 -9.72 -2.87
CA ASP A 216 10.80 -9.72 -4.32
C ASP A 216 10.18 -11.02 -4.86
N GLU A 217 10.08 -12.08 -4.04
CA GLU A 217 9.41 -13.33 -4.39
C GLU A 217 7.90 -13.17 -4.52
N ASN A 218 7.25 -12.42 -3.65
CA ASN A 218 5.83 -12.08 -3.76
C ASN A 218 5.55 -10.80 -2.97
N ASP A 219 4.30 -10.32 -2.96
CA ASP A 219 3.90 -9.11 -2.21
C ASP A 219 3.20 -9.43 -0.86
N LEU A 220 3.03 -10.71 -0.52
CA LEU A 220 2.15 -11.20 0.56
C LEU A 220 2.81 -11.09 1.96
N ARG A 221 3.09 -9.87 2.41
CA ARG A 221 3.82 -9.61 3.67
C ARG A 221 3.17 -10.19 4.92
N PHE A 222 1.85 -10.29 4.94
CA PHE A 222 1.10 -10.94 6.02
C PHE A 222 1.42 -12.44 6.18
N ARG A 223 2.12 -13.04 5.21
CA ARG A 223 2.59 -14.44 5.26
C ARG A 223 4.06 -14.57 5.66
N ASP A 224 4.79 -13.47 5.78
CA ASP A 224 6.18 -13.51 6.21
C ASP A 224 6.26 -14.00 7.66
N LYS A 225 7.42 -14.54 8.04
CA LYS A 225 7.71 -14.90 9.44
C LYS A 225 7.60 -13.64 10.31
N GLN A 226 6.90 -13.74 11.45
CA GLN A 226 6.72 -12.63 12.39
C GLN A 226 7.74 -12.71 13.53
N GLY A 227 8.03 -11.57 14.17
CA GLY A 227 8.97 -11.50 15.29
C GLY A 227 10.30 -10.80 14.95
N GLY A 228 10.29 -9.80 14.08
CA GLY A 228 11.44 -8.93 13.82
C GLY A 228 12.34 -9.40 12.68
N TYR A 229 11.81 -9.41 11.45
CA TYR A 229 12.55 -9.81 10.23
C TYR A 229 12.77 -8.63 9.29
N ILE A 230 13.84 -8.72 8.49
CA ILE A 230 14.08 -7.78 7.39
C ILE A 230 13.41 -8.32 6.13
N VAL A 231 12.48 -7.55 5.57
CA VAL A 231 11.92 -7.80 4.25
C VAL A 231 12.81 -7.10 3.21
N GLY A 232 13.75 -7.85 2.63
CA GLY A 232 14.70 -7.33 1.65
C GLY A 232 14.06 -7.11 0.28
N LEU A 233 14.33 -5.96 -0.33
CA LEU A 233 13.89 -5.61 -1.68
C LEU A 233 15.10 -5.13 -2.49
N ILE A 234 15.24 -5.58 -3.74
CA ILE A 234 16.26 -5.05 -4.65
C ILE A 234 15.80 -3.71 -5.21
N GLU A 235 16.73 -2.77 -5.31
CA GLU A 235 16.47 -1.42 -5.79
C GLU A 235 16.05 -1.38 -7.27
N LYS A 236 15.14 -0.45 -7.60
CA LYS A 236 14.54 -0.35 -8.94
C LYS A 236 14.51 1.09 -9.42
N GLY A 237 14.56 1.27 -10.73
CA GLY A 237 14.48 2.59 -11.37
C GLY A 237 15.54 3.55 -10.82
N LEU A 238 15.10 4.73 -10.40
CA LEU A 238 15.99 5.78 -9.88
C LEU A 238 16.69 5.41 -8.58
N ALA A 239 16.18 4.43 -7.83
CA ALA A 239 16.83 3.93 -6.61
C ALA A 239 18.25 3.41 -6.86
N LYS A 240 18.55 2.90 -8.06
CA LYS A 240 19.91 2.48 -8.45
C LYS A 240 20.94 3.60 -8.33
N LYS A 241 20.49 4.84 -8.49
CA LYS A 241 21.33 6.05 -8.41
C LYS A 241 21.32 6.66 -7.01
N ASP A 242 20.71 6.00 -6.02
CA ASP A 242 20.62 6.54 -4.68
C ASP A 242 22.00 6.75 -4.06
N LYS A 243 22.16 7.92 -3.47
CA LYS A 243 23.31 8.35 -2.67
C LYS A 243 22.88 8.96 -1.33
N THR A 244 21.58 8.99 -1.02
CA THR A 244 21.10 9.54 0.25
C THR A 244 21.23 8.54 1.37
N GLY A 245 21.52 7.28 1.05
CA GLY A 245 21.53 6.17 1.99
C GLY A 245 20.14 5.58 2.20
N PHE A 246 19.19 5.78 1.28
CA PHE A 246 17.88 5.12 1.26
C PHE A 246 18.01 3.65 0.83
N VAL A 247 18.88 3.38 -0.13
CA VAL A 247 19.34 2.04 -0.48
C VAL A 247 20.49 1.64 0.45
N GLN A 248 20.50 0.40 0.92
CA GLN A 248 21.54 -0.18 1.74
C GLN A 248 22.42 -1.14 0.92
N GLU A 249 23.67 -1.32 1.32
CA GLU A 249 24.53 -2.27 0.63
C GLU A 249 24.09 -3.71 0.92
N GLY A 250 24.08 -4.54 -0.14
CA GLY A 250 23.64 -5.94 -0.10
C GLY A 250 24.65 -6.90 0.54
N ILE A 251 25.33 -6.48 1.60
CA ILE A 251 26.37 -7.28 2.28
C ILE A 251 25.92 -7.63 3.70
N ASN A 252 26.34 -8.80 4.18
CA ASN A 252 25.98 -9.27 5.52
C ASN A 252 26.47 -8.26 6.57
N SER A 253 25.58 -7.95 7.52
CA SER A 253 25.85 -7.10 8.68
C SER A 253 25.02 -7.53 9.89
#